data_AF-A0A968JWU4-F1
#
_entry.id   AF-A0A968JWU4-F1
#
_cell.length_a   1.000
_cell.length_b   1.000
_cell.length_c   1.000
_cell.angle_alpha   90.00
_cell.angle_beta   90.00
_cell.angle_gamma   90.00
#
_symmetry.space_group_name_H-M   'P 1'
#
loop_
_entity.id
_entity.type
_entity.pdbx_description
1 polymer ?
#
loop_
_entity_poly.entity_id
_entity_poly.type
_entity_poly.pdbx_seq_one_letter_code
_entity_poly.pdbx_strand_id
1 'polypeptide(L)'
;MGSTGDCCTSGKINEHFISSHYDLSTDSINLLEKEGYAIHGDDSEYRSLIEFVESKNLSTPANYEYVKERIDIDNFINYQLAQIYYYNGDWPGNNIKFWKKSSGGKWRWILYDTDFGYGLYGSSNYRHNTLAFATEPNGPTWPNPAWSTLLLRKLLANKEFKNAFVNRFADNLNTILKPDYVEDFLGKMELKYTYEMPSHFDRWSQNMSVWNSHINIMKNFGRNRPHYIQTQLMDRFSIESIKQVDLNISETGAGKIKVNSITPWQYPWTGEYFYEIPIELTAKPEPGYRFVRWEGSSTSTSATISMDMTSDVQLTAIFEVSEPDYRSVIIMRSVTPPAQTPVRVTGLRFITKEILPKTFLIGE
;
A
#
# COMPACT_ATOMS: atom_id res chain seq x y z
N MET A 1 -6.68 -2.78 40.90
CA MET A 1 -5.71 -2.56 39.81
C MET A 1 -6.25 -3.28 38.60
N GLY A 2 -6.84 -2.54 37.65
CA GLY A 2 -7.38 -3.14 36.43
C GLY A 2 -6.23 -3.48 35.49
N SER A 3 -5.93 -4.77 35.30
CA SER A 3 -5.05 -5.20 34.22
C SER A 3 -5.82 -4.99 32.92
N THR A 4 -5.59 -3.88 32.23
CA THR A 4 -5.87 -3.76 30.81
C THR A 4 -4.89 -4.70 30.12
N GLY A 5 -5.28 -5.97 29.96
CA GLY A 5 -4.60 -6.81 28.98
C GLY A 5 -4.69 -6.09 27.65
N ASP A 6 -3.55 -5.92 26.98
CA ASP A 6 -3.49 -5.42 25.60
C ASP A 6 -4.18 -6.44 24.70
N CYS A 7 -5.51 -6.42 24.70
CA CYS A 7 -6.30 -7.06 23.67
C CYS A 7 -6.23 -6.14 22.45
N CYS A 8 -5.84 -6.69 21.29
CA CYS A 8 -6.09 -6.06 20.01
C CYS A 8 -7.60 -5.84 19.87
N THR A 9 -8.12 -4.69 20.33
CA THR A 9 -9.52 -4.34 20.13
C THR A 9 -9.68 -3.97 18.66
N SER A 10 -10.00 -4.96 17.82
CA SER A 10 -10.47 -4.66 16.48
C SER A 10 -11.84 -4.00 16.62
N GLY A 11 -11.92 -2.71 16.32
CA GLY A 11 -13.21 -2.04 16.21
C GLY A 11 -14.06 -2.78 15.17
N LYS A 12 -15.32 -3.05 15.49
CA LYS A 12 -16.23 -3.71 14.55
C LYS A 12 -16.35 -2.84 13.29
N ILE A 13 -16.04 -3.41 12.13
CA ILE A 13 -16.19 -2.72 10.84
C ILE A 13 -17.67 -2.66 10.49
N ASN A 14 -18.26 -1.49 10.69
CA ASN A 14 -19.63 -1.11 10.38
C ASN A 14 -19.67 0.30 9.76
N GLU A 15 -20.86 0.81 9.47
CA GLU A 15 -21.10 2.15 8.93
C GLU A 15 -20.53 3.27 9.82
N HIS A 16 -20.57 3.12 11.15
CA HIS A 16 -19.98 4.09 12.07
C HIS A 16 -18.45 4.17 11.96
N PHE A 17 -17.78 3.02 11.76
CA PHE A 17 -16.34 2.99 11.48
C PHE A 17 -16.02 3.81 10.23
N ILE A 18 -16.78 3.64 9.15
CA ILE A 18 -16.55 4.38 7.91
C ILE A 18 -16.86 5.88 8.12
N SER A 19 -18.00 6.19 8.75
CA SER A 19 -18.43 7.55 9.06
C SER A 19 -17.34 8.34 9.80
N SER A 20 -16.70 7.76 10.81
CA SER A 20 -15.66 8.44 11.61
C SER A 20 -14.35 8.66 10.86
N HIS A 21 -14.04 7.84 9.85
CA HIS A 21 -12.79 7.94 9.08
C HIS A 21 -12.90 8.87 7.86
N TYR A 22 -14.10 9.03 7.32
CA TYR A 22 -14.33 9.77 6.08
C TYR A 22 -15.19 11.03 6.26
N ASP A 23 -15.59 11.35 7.49
CA ASP A 23 -16.49 12.48 7.81
C ASP A 23 -17.77 12.45 6.97
N LEU A 24 -18.41 11.28 6.95
CA LEU A 24 -19.64 10.99 6.20
C LEU A 24 -20.78 10.68 7.16
N SER A 25 -22.01 11.06 6.80
CA SER A 25 -23.20 10.53 7.48
C SER A 25 -23.31 9.03 7.22
N THR A 26 -23.72 8.26 8.24
CA THR A 26 -23.98 6.82 8.11
C THR A 26 -25.02 6.52 7.03
N ASP A 27 -26.00 7.39 6.82
CA ASP A 27 -27.05 7.23 5.79
C ASP A 27 -26.50 7.38 4.36
N SER A 28 -25.27 7.89 4.23
CA SER A 28 -24.59 8.08 2.95
C SER A 28 -23.65 6.93 2.58
N ILE A 29 -23.76 5.77 3.24
CA ILE A 29 -22.80 4.66 3.13
C ILE A 29 -23.53 3.40 2.69
N ASN A 30 -23.00 2.75 1.66
CA ASN A 30 -23.30 1.36 1.34
C ASN A 30 -22.11 0.52 1.79
N LEU A 31 -22.34 -0.47 2.66
CA LEU A 31 -21.32 -1.38 3.19
C LEU A 31 -21.77 -2.82 2.93
N LEU A 32 -20.96 -3.54 2.17
CA LEU A 32 -21.24 -4.90 1.74
C LEU A 32 -20.15 -5.87 2.24
N GLU A 33 -20.47 -7.16 2.31
CA GLU A 33 -19.54 -8.25 2.62
C GLU A 33 -19.66 -9.44 1.68
N LYS A 34 -18.60 -10.26 1.65
CA LYS A 34 -18.52 -11.50 0.86
C LYS A 34 -18.90 -11.26 -0.61
N GLU A 35 -19.90 -11.98 -1.11
CA GLU A 35 -20.38 -11.90 -2.49
C GLU A 35 -21.21 -10.64 -2.81
N GLY A 36 -21.33 -9.71 -1.87
CA GLY A 36 -22.10 -8.47 -2.04
C GLY A 36 -23.30 -8.35 -1.13
N TYR A 37 -23.34 -9.09 -0.02
CA TYR A 37 -24.41 -8.98 0.96
C TYR A 37 -24.37 -7.62 1.65
N ALA A 38 -25.50 -6.90 1.62
CA ALA A 38 -25.64 -5.63 2.31
C ALA A 38 -25.63 -5.81 3.83
N ILE A 39 -24.61 -5.25 4.48
CA ILE A 39 -24.60 -5.03 5.92
C ILE A 39 -25.36 -3.74 6.23
N HIS A 40 -25.18 -2.72 5.39
CA HIS A 40 -25.82 -1.40 5.50
C HIS A 40 -25.96 -0.76 4.11
N GLY A 41 -27.06 -0.05 3.89
CA GLY A 41 -27.35 0.63 2.63
C GLY A 41 -27.80 -0.31 1.50
N ASP A 42 -27.48 0.05 0.27
CA ASP A 42 -27.96 -0.60 -0.96
C ASP A 42 -26.85 -1.33 -1.74
N ASP A 43 -27.17 -2.49 -2.31
CA ASP A 43 -26.24 -3.34 -3.07
C ASP A 43 -26.50 -3.39 -4.57
N SER A 44 -27.52 -2.68 -5.08
CA SER A 44 -27.95 -2.77 -6.48
C SER A 44 -26.85 -2.40 -7.47
N GLU A 45 -26.12 -1.30 -7.21
CA GLU A 45 -25.00 -0.86 -8.05
C GLU A 45 -23.86 -1.88 -8.08
N TYR A 46 -23.61 -2.58 -6.96
CA TYR A 46 -22.57 -3.60 -6.91
C TYR A 46 -22.99 -4.84 -7.71
N ARG A 47 -24.24 -5.29 -7.57
CA ARG A 47 -24.78 -6.40 -8.36
C ARG A 47 -24.69 -6.11 -9.86
N SER A 48 -25.13 -4.93 -10.30
CA SER A 48 -25.01 -4.52 -11.71
C SER A 48 -23.56 -4.43 -12.19
N LEU A 49 -22.63 -4.03 -11.33
CA LEU A 49 -21.20 -4.04 -11.64
C LEU A 49 -20.67 -5.46 -11.84
N ILE A 50 -21.01 -6.39 -10.95
CA ILE A 50 -20.55 -7.79 -11.07
C ILE A 50 -21.17 -8.47 -12.29
N GLU A 51 -22.47 -8.27 -12.56
CA GLU A 51 -23.13 -8.75 -13.79
C GLU A 51 -22.43 -8.22 -15.07
N PHE A 52 -22.01 -6.96 -15.07
CA PHE A 52 -21.22 -6.39 -16.17
C PHE A 52 -19.86 -7.10 -16.31
N VAL A 53 -19.14 -7.28 -15.20
CA VAL A 53 -17.82 -7.94 -15.17
C VAL A 53 -17.90 -9.39 -15.65
N GLU A 54 -18.96 -10.11 -15.29
CA GLU A 54 -19.21 -11.48 -15.74
C GLU A 54 -19.45 -11.54 -17.25
N SER A 55 -20.31 -10.66 -17.76
CA SER A 55 -20.79 -10.69 -19.15
C SER A 55 -19.87 -10.00 -20.16
N LYS A 56 -18.94 -9.15 -19.73
CA LYS A 56 -18.07 -8.37 -20.61
C LYS A 56 -16.61 -8.84 -20.57
N ASN A 57 -15.91 -8.54 -21.67
CA ASN A 57 -14.47 -8.73 -21.77
C ASN A 57 -13.75 -7.45 -21.32
N LEU A 58 -13.07 -7.51 -20.17
CA LEU A 58 -12.35 -6.35 -19.63
C LEU A 58 -11.00 -6.09 -20.30
N SER A 59 -10.52 -6.97 -21.20
CA SER A 59 -9.37 -6.61 -22.03
C SER A 59 -9.67 -5.47 -23.01
N THR A 60 -10.96 -5.20 -23.27
CA THR A 60 -11.42 -4.03 -24.03
C THR A 60 -11.33 -2.75 -23.18
N PRO A 61 -10.62 -1.69 -23.64
CA PRO A 61 -10.43 -0.46 -22.86
C PRO A 61 -11.73 0.18 -22.37
N ALA A 62 -12.76 0.28 -23.21
CA ALA A 62 -14.04 0.88 -22.82
C ALA A 62 -14.75 0.13 -21.68
N ASN A 63 -14.64 -1.20 -21.64
CA ASN A 63 -15.23 -2.00 -20.56
C ASN A 63 -14.44 -1.85 -19.25
N TYR A 64 -13.11 -1.74 -19.35
CA TYR A 64 -12.26 -1.48 -18.19
C TYR A 64 -12.50 -0.07 -17.62
N GLU A 65 -12.64 0.95 -18.47
CA GLU A 65 -12.98 2.31 -18.03
C GLU A 65 -14.32 2.35 -17.27
N TYR A 66 -15.34 1.64 -17.74
CA TYR A 66 -16.61 1.50 -17.02
C TYR A 66 -16.42 0.96 -15.58
N VAL A 67 -15.52 -0.01 -15.40
CA VAL A 67 -15.20 -0.57 -14.07
C VAL A 67 -14.36 0.42 -13.25
N LYS A 68 -13.38 1.11 -13.86
CA LYS A 68 -12.56 2.15 -13.23
C LYS A 68 -13.35 3.32 -12.69
N GLU A 69 -14.46 3.68 -13.32
CA GLU A 69 -15.36 4.71 -12.82
C GLU A 69 -16.08 4.29 -11.53
N ARG A 70 -16.21 2.98 -11.28
CA ARG A 70 -16.98 2.41 -10.15
C ARG A 70 -16.11 1.84 -9.04
N ILE A 71 -14.86 1.47 -9.32
CA ILE A 71 -13.91 0.90 -8.36
C ILE A 71 -12.71 1.83 -8.20
N ASP A 72 -12.31 2.07 -6.95
CA ASP A 72 -11.00 2.65 -6.65
C ASP A 72 -9.92 1.58 -6.92
N ILE A 73 -9.36 1.60 -8.14
CA ILE A 73 -8.41 0.58 -8.61
C ILE A 73 -7.15 0.54 -7.75
N ASP A 74 -6.63 1.68 -7.31
CA ASP A 74 -5.45 1.72 -6.45
C ASP A 74 -5.72 1.08 -5.09
N ASN A 75 -6.86 1.38 -4.48
CA ASN A 75 -7.29 0.71 -3.26
C ASN A 75 -7.48 -0.79 -3.47
N PHE A 76 -8.12 -1.20 -4.56
CA PHE A 76 -8.33 -2.62 -4.85
C PHE A 76 -7.03 -3.38 -5.05
N ILE A 77 -6.06 -2.83 -5.80
CA ILE A 77 -4.74 -3.44 -5.97
C ILE A 77 -4.03 -3.54 -4.62
N ASN A 78 -4.05 -2.49 -3.79
CA ASN A 78 -3.42 -2.53 -2.46
C ASN A 78 -4.05 -3.59 -1.54
N TYR A 79 -5.38 -3.73 -1.58
CA TYR A 79 -6.11 -4.76 -0.84
C TYR A 79 -5.69 -6.16 -1.29
N GLN A 80 -5.69 -6.42 -2.60
CA GLN A 80 -5.28 -7.71 -3.18
C GLN A 80 -3.81 -8.02 -2.84
N LEU A 81 -2.93 -7.03 -2.98
CA LEU A 81 -1.51 -7.15 -2.65
C LEU A 81 -1.31 -7.55 -1.19
N ALA A 82 -1.99 -6.90 -0.25
CA ALA A 82 -1.89 -7.22 1.17
C ALA A 82 -2.36 -8.65 1.46
N GLN A 83 -3.56 -9.03 1.00
CA GLN A 83 -4.11 -10.38 1.22
C GLN A 83 -3.19 -11.47 0.64
N ILE A 84 -2.68 -11.25 -0.58
CA ILE A 84 -1.77 -12.18 -1.24
C ILE A 84 -0.43 -12.23 -0.52
N TYR A 85 0.19 -11.09 -0.18
CA TYR A 85 1.49 -11.07 0.47
C TYR A 85 1.44 -11.73 1.85
N TYR A 86 0.42 -11.44 2.67
CA TYR A 86 0.28 -12.01 4.02
C TYR A 86 -0.06 -13.49 4.03
N TYR A 87 -0.49 -14.06 2.89
CA TYR A 87 -1.09 -15.39 2.85
C TYR A 87 -2.29 -15.47 3.80
N ASN A 88 -3.31 -14.62 3.61
CA ASN A 88 -4.51 -14.76 4.42
C ASN A 88 -5.25 -16.06 4.05
N GLY A 89 -5.15 -17.07 4.91
CA GLY A 89 -5.68 -18.41 4.66
C GLY A 89 -7.21 -18.52 4.69
N ASP A 90 -7.91 -17.53 5.24
CA ASP A 90 -9.38 -17.46 5.28
C ASP A 90 -9.94 -16.43 4.28
N TRP A 91 -9.22 -16.21 3.19
CA TRP A 91 -9.57 -15.35 2.06
C TRP A 91 -9.26 -16.13 0.77
N PRO A 92 -9.96 -15.97 -0.38
CA PRO A 92 -10.91 -14.91 -0.75
C PRO A 92 -12.40 -15.17 -0.49
N GLY A 93 -12.81 -16.35 -0.07
CA GLY A 93 -14.22 -16.68 0.19
C GLY A 93 -14.78 -16.08 1.48
N ASN A 94 -13.90 -15.62 2.37
CA ASN A 94 -14.25 -14.98 3.62
C ASN A 94 -13.34 -13.75 3.85
N ASN A 95 -13.58 -13.00 4.94
CA ASN A 95 -12.82 -11.81 5.34
C ASN A 95 -12.79 -10.72 4.24
N ILE A 96 -13.95 -10.54 3.60
CA ILE A 96 -14.19 -9.52 2.57
C ILE A 96 -15.26 -8.53 3.04
N LYS A 97 -14.91 -7.24 3.06
CA LYS A 97 -15.80 -6.10 3.25
C LYS A 97 -15.38 -4.98 2.33
N PHE A 98 -16.36 -4.28 1.79
CA PHE A 98 -16.13 -3.16 0.90
C PHE A 98 -17.29 -2.19 0.98
N TRP A 99 -17.00 -0.93 0.71
CA TRP A 99 -17.96 0.14 0.88
C TRP A 99 -17.86 1.15 -0.25
N LYS A 100 -18.94 1.91 -0.41
CA LYS A 100 -19.04 3.04 -1.32
C LYS A 100 -19.96 4.09 -0.71
N LYS A 101 -19.76 5.35 -1.08
CA LYS A 101 -20.75 6.38 -0.80
C LYS A 101 -22.04 6.09 -1.58
N SER A 102 -23.20 6.20 -0.93
CA SER A 102 -24.49 5.89 -1.55
C SER A 102 -24.79 6.75 -2.78
N SER A 103 -24.24 7.97 -2.84
CA SER A 103 -24.27 8.84 -4.01
C SER A 103 -22.86 9.25 -4.43
N GLY A 104 -22.48 8.89 -5.66
CA GLY A 104 -21.14 9.11 -6.22
C GLY A 104 -20.06 8.25 -5.56
N GLY A 105 -18.80 8.56 -5.85
CA GLY A 105 -17.65 7.82 -5.32
C GLY A 105 -17.44 6.45 -5.98
N LYS A 106 -16.52 5.67 -5.41
CA LYS A 106 -16.11 4.37 -5.94
C LYS A 106 -16.08 3.33 -4.82
N TRP A 107 -16.27 2.06 -5.17
CA TRP A 107 -16.13 0.92 -4.27
C TRP A 107 -14.68 0.80 -3.78
N ARG A 108 -14.53 0.60 -2.47
CA ARG A 108 -13.26 0.47 -1.77
C ARG A 108 -13.31 -0.72 -0.82
N TRP A 109 -12.29 -1.55 -0.84
CA TRP A 109 -12.14 -2.71 0.02
C TRP A 109 -11.47 -2.33 1.32
N ILE A 110 -11.92 -2.97 2.39
CA ILE A 110 -11.42 -2.80 3.75
C ILE A 110 -10.64 -4.06 4.11
N LEU A 111 -9.37 -3.92 4.45
CA LEU A 111 -8.56 -5.01 4.95
C LEU A 111 -8.89 -5.27 6.42
N TYR A 112 -9.19 -6.52 6.76
CA TYR A 112 -9.40 -6.97 8.13
C TYR A 112 -9.16 -8.47 8.25
N ASP A 113 -9.00 -8.93 9.48
CA ASP A 113 -8.94 -10.35 9.86
C ASP A 113 -7.91 -11.14 9.03
N THR A 114 -6.64 -10.79 9.26
CA THR A 114 -5.45 -11.32 8.58
C THR A 114 -4.59 -12.18 9.48
N ASP A 115 -5.11 -12.61 10.62
CA ASP A 115 -4.44 -13.42 11.65
C ASP A 115 -4.03 -14.80 11.12
N PHE A 116 -4.76 -15.35 10.14
CA PHE A 116 -4.40 -16.59 9.43
C PHE A 116 -3.16 -16.44 8.51
N GLY A 117 -2.62 -15.23 8.40
CA GLY A 117 -1.41 -14.92 7.67
C GLY A 117 -0.11 -15.23 8.42
N TYR A 118 1.01 -14.83 7.81
CA TYR A 118 2.35 -14.82 8.42
C TYR A 118 2.83 -16.16 9.03
N GLY A 119 2.29 -17.28 8.57
CA GLY A 119 2.74 -18.61 8.96
C GLY A 119 2.08 -19.19 10.21
N LEU A 120 0.91 -18.67 10.62
CA LEU A 120 0.16 -19.16 11.80
C LEU A 120 0.06 -20.69 11.86
N TYR A 121 -0.30 -21.34 10.75
CA TYR A 121 -0.48 -22.79 10.65
C TYR A 121 0.68 -23.54 9.98
N GLY A 122 1.81 -22.88 9.73
CA GLY A 122 2.91 -23.52 9.03
C GLY A 122 4.10 -22.61 8.81
N SER A 123 5.26 -23.02 9.32
CA SER A 123 6.52 -22.28 9.22
C SER A 123 7.03 -22.10 7.78
N SER A 124 6.51 -22.90 6.83
CA SER A 124 6.84 -22.85 5.40
C SER A 124 5.80 -22.11 4.54
N ASN A 125 4.75 -21.53 5.15
CA ASN A 125 3.66 -20.90 4.40
C ASN A 125 4.08 -19.66 3.59
N TYR A 126 5.27 -19.12 3.85
CA TYR A 126 5.88 -18.09 3.00
C TYR A 126 6.05 -18.52 1.55
N ARG A 127 6.05 -19.83 1.26
CA ARG A 127 6.12 -20.43 -0.09
C ARG A 127 4.77 -20.54 -0.80
N HIS A 128 3.65 -20.40 -0.07
CA HIS A 128 2.32 -20.67 -0.64
C HIS A 128 2.02 -19.73 -1.81
N ASN A 129 1.59 -20.28 -2.95
CA ASN A 129 1.24 -19.50 -4.14
C ASN A 129 -0.15 -18.89 -4.00
N THR A 130 -0.21 -17.81 -3.23
CA THR A 130 -1.47 -17.13 -2.89
C THR A 130 -1.99 -16.31 -4.07
N LEU A 131 -1.12 -15.92 -5.00
CA LEU A 131 -1.51 -15.31 -6.27
C LEU A 131 -2.26 -16.30 -7.17
N ALA A 132 -1.77 -17.53 -7.29
CA ALA A 132 -2.49 -18.59 -8.01
C ALA A 132 -3.85 -18.85 -7.34
N PHE A 133 -3.88 -18.96 -6.01
CA PHE A 133 -5.13 -19.12 -5.25
C PHE A 133 -6.11 -17.97 -5.50
N ALA A 134 -5.66 -16.72 -5.40
CA ALA A 134 -6.44 -15.50 -5.68
C ALA A 134 -6.96 -15.39 -7.13
N THR A 135 -6.42 -16.19 -8.05
CA THR A 135 -6.77 -16.17 -9.47
C THR A 135 -7.30 -17.51 -9.98
N GLU A 136 -7.67 -18.42 -9.07
CA GLU A 136 -8.25 -19.72 -9.40
C GLU A 136 -9.73 -19.56 -9.80
N PRO A 137 -10.13 -19.89 -11.05
CA PRO A 137 -11.51 -19.77 -11.48
C PRO A 137 -12.48 -20.75 -10.82
N ASN A 138 -12.01 -21.93 -10.40
CA ASN A 138 -12.87 -23.02 -9.92
C ASN A 138 -12.37 -23.58 -8.58
N GLY A 139 -12.13 -22.70 -7.61
CA GLY A 139 -11.66 -23.11 -6.29
C GLY A 139 -12.76 -23.80 -5.45
N PRO A 140 -12.39 -24.35 -4.27
CA PRO A 140 -13.33 -25.00 -3.37
C PRO A 140 -14.35 -24.02 -2.79
N THR A 141 -15.55 -24.50 -2.42
CA THR A 141 -16.62 -23.66 -1.82
C THR A 141 -16.14 -22.84 -0.62
N TRP A 142 -15.18 -23.36 0.15
CA TRP A 142 -14.43 -22.62 1.15
C TRP A 142 -12.95 -23.03 1.10
N PRO A 143 -11.99 -22.11 1.26
CA PRO A 143 -12.16 -20.66 1.39
C PRO A 143 -12.06 -19.92 0.05
N ASN A 144 -12.34 -20.55 -1.10
CA ASN A 144 -12.08 -19.93 -2.41
C ASN A 144 -13.14 -20.27 -3.48
N PRO A 145 -14.41 -19.89 -3.26
CA PRO A 145 -15.47 -20.10 -4.23
C PRO A 145 -15.25 -19.23 -5.48
N ALA A 146 -15.73 -19.69 -6.64
CA ALA A 146 -15.48 -19.06 -7.95
C ALA A 146 -15.83 -17.56 -8.05
N TRP A 147 -16.85 -17.09 -7.31
CA TRP A 147 -17.26 -15.68 -7.27
C TRP A 147 -16.18 -14.78 -6.65
N SER A 148 -15.42 -15.30 -5.70
CA SER A 148 -14.50 -14.50 -4.87
C SER A 148 -13.25 -14.05 -5.60
N THR A 149 -12.85 -14.77 -6.65
CA THR A 149 -11.70 -14.43 -7.50
C THR A 149 -12.09 -13.74 -8.80
N LEU A 150 -13.40 -13.72 -9.14
CA LEU A 150 -13.92 -13.27 -10.42
C LEU A 150 -13.41 -11.88 -10.81
N LEU A 151 -13.57 -10.90 -9.92
CA LEU A 151 -13.22 -9.51 -10.19
C LEU A 151 -11.72 -9.35 -10.48
N LEU A 152 -10.85 -9.96 -9.65
CA LEU A 152 -9.40 -9.91 -9.88
C LEU A 152 -9.03 -10.60 -11.21
N ARG A 153 -9.54 -11.81 -11.48
CA ARG A 153 -9.26 -12.54 -12.72
C ARG A 153 -9.65 -11.74 -13.95
N LYS A 154 -10.84 -11.12 -13.93
CA LYS A 154 -11.36 -10.32 -15.04
C LYS A 154 -10.55 -9.04 -15.24
N LEU A 155 -10.18 -8.34 -14.16
CA LEU A 155 -9.34 -7.14 -14.23
C LEU A 155 -7.92 -7.45 -14.76
N LEU A 156 -7.32 -8.58 -14.35
CA LEU A 156 -6.00 -9.01 -14.83
C LEU A 156 -5.95 -9.32 -16.34
N ALA A 157 -7.10 -9.49 -17.01
CA ALA A 157 -7.15 -9.61 -18.47
C ALA A 157 -6.86 -8.27 -19.19
N ASN A 158 -6.95 -7.14 -18.48
CA ASN A 158 -6.62 -5.83 -19.01
C ASN A 158 -5.13 -5.52 -18.82
N LYS A 159 -4.44 -5.09 -19.89
CA LYS A 159 -2.99 -4.80 -19.85
C LYS A 159 -2.64 -3.66 -18.89
N GLU A 160 -3.45 -2.61 -18.84
CA GLU A 160 -3.22 -1.47 -17.95
C GLU A 160 -3.33 -1.90 -16.48
N PHE A 161 -4.40 -2.62 -16.13
CA PHE A 161 -4.57 -3.15 -14.77
C PHE A 161 -3.45 -4.13 -14.41
N LYS A 162 -3.09 -5.05 -15.30
CA LYS A 162 -2.00 -6.02 -15.08
C LYS A 162 -0.70 -5.30 -14.76
N ASN A 163 -0.33 -4.30 -15.56
CA ASN A 163 0.90 -3.54 -15.35
C ASN A 163 0.87 -2.78 -14.01
N ALA A 164 -0.25 -2.12 -13.70
CA ALA A 164 -0.42 -1.44 -12.41
C ALA A 164 -0.34 -2.40 -11.21
N PHE A 165 -0.94 -3.59 -11.33
CA PHE A 165 -0.91 -4.63 -10.32
C PHE A 165 0.52 -5.13 -10.06
N VAL A 166 1.25 -5.50 -11.11
CA VAL A 166 2.62 -5.98 -11.02
C VAL A 166 3.56 -4.87 -10.50
N ASN A 167 3.43 -3.64 -11.00
CA ASN A 167 4.22 -2.51 -10.51
C ASN A 167 3.93 -2.19 -9.05
N ARG A 168 2.67 -2.31 -8.58
CA ARG A 168 2.36 -2.08 -7.17
C ARG A 168 3.06 -3.09 -6.27
N PHE A 169 3.19 -4.34 -6.70
CA PHE A 169 4.02 -5.33 -6.00
C PHE A 169 5.50 -4.92 -6.02
N ALA A 170 6.07 -4.60 -7.19
CA ALA A 170 7.48 -4.17 -7.29
C ALA A 170 7.78 -2.96 -6.40
N ASP A 171 6.90 -1.95 -6.41
CA ASP A 171 7.01 -0.75 -5.59
C ASP A 171 7.09 -1.09 -4.09
N ASN A 172 6.23 -2.00 -3.62
CA ASN A 172 6.20 -2.41 -2.21
C ASN A 172 7.39 -3.32 -1.85
N LEU A 173 7.80 -4.23 -2.75
CA LEU A 173 8.99 -5.07 -2.59
C LEU A 173 10.29 -4.25 -2.57
N ASN A 174 10.30 -3.08 -3.18
CA ASN A 174 11.41 -2.13 -3.12
C ASN A 174 11.36 -1.20 -1.89
N THR A 175 10.28 -1.23 -1.10
CA THR A 175 10.04 -0.33 0.03
C THR A 175 9.61 -1.08 1.28
N ILE A 176 8.32 -1.05 1.63
CA ILE A 176 7.78 -1.49 2.92
C ILE A 176 7.73 -3.01 3.09
N LEU A 177 7.95 -3.77 2.01
CA LEU A 177 8.01 -5.23 2.03
C LEU A 177 9.44 -5.76 1.83
N LYS A 178 10.46 -4.90 1.87
CA LYS A 178 11.86 -5.34 1.91
C LYS A 178 12.11 -6.17 3.17
N PRO A 179 12.87 -7.28 3.09
CA PRO A 179 13.17 -8.12 4.24
C PRO A 179 13.63 -7.35 5.49
N ASP A 180 14.60 -6.46 5.33
CA ASP A 180 15.16 -5.67 6.45
C ASP A 180 14.12 -4.73 7.07
N TYR A 181 13.25 -4.11 6.25
CA TYR A 181 12.20 -3.24 6.75
C TYR A 181 11.15 -4.04 7.56
N VAL A 182 10.74 -5.20 7.04
CA VAL A 182 9.77 -6.07 7.72
C VAL A 182 10.36 -6.63 9.01
N GLU A 183 11.62 -7.08 9.00
CA GLU A 183 12.30 -7.63 10.17
C GLU A 183 12.50 -6.56 11.27
N ASP A 184 12.89 -5.34 10.91
CA ASP A 184 12.96 -4.20 11.85
C ASP A 184 11.59 -3.85 12.43
N PHE A 185 10.53 -3.82 11.60
CA PHE A 185 9.17 -3.57 12.08
C PHE A 185 8.69 -4.67 13.05
N LEU A 186 8.94 -5.94 12.74
CA LEU A 186 8.61 -7.05 13.62
C LEU A 186 9.40 -6.98 14.94
N GLY A 187 10.68 -6.61 14.91
CA GLY A 187 11.48 -6.39 16.12
C GLY A 187 10.90 -5.29 17.01
N LYS A 188 10.43 -4.18 16.43
CA LYS A 188 9.75 -3.11 17.18
C LYS A 188 8.44 -3.59 17.80
N MET A 189 7.66 -4.41 17.10
CA MET A 189 6.42 -4.99 17.65
C MET A 189 6.72 -6.00 18.77
N GLU A 190 7.72 -6.87 18.60
CA GLU A 190 8.17 -7.81 19.62
C GLU A 190 8.56 -7.06 20.91
N LEU A 191 9.42 -6.04 20.81
CA LEU A 191 9.84 -5.23 21.96
C LEU A 191 8.66 -4.56 22.68
N LYS A 192 7.65 -4.09 21.92
CA LYS A 192 6.46 -3.45 22.48
C LYS A 192 5.69 -4.38 23.42
N TYR A 193 5.54 -5.65 23.06
CA TYR A 193 4.72 -6.60 23.83
C TYR A 193 5.52 -7.45 24.81
N THR A 194 6.84 -7.57 24.65
CA THR A 194 7.70 -8.49 25.42
C THR A 194 7.50 -8.40 26.93
N TYR A 195 7.36 -7.20 27.49
CA TYR A 195 7.22 -7.00 28.94
C TYR A 195 5.86 -7.44 29.50
N GLU A 196 4.82 -7.48 28.67
CA GLU A 196 3.48 -7.92 29.07
C GLU A 196 3.28 -9.43 28.90
N MET A 197 4.11 -10.08 28.07
CA MET A 197 3.96 -11.50 27.73
C MET A 197 4.07 -12.47 28.92
N PRO A 198 4.98 -12.29 29.91
CA PRO A 198 5.03 -13.18 31.07
C PRO A 198 3.69 -13.21 31.83
N SER A 199 3.14 -12.05 32.18
CA SER A 199 1.84 -11.92 32.85
C SER A 199 0.69 -12.50 32.01
N HIS A 200 0.74 -12.30 30.69
CA HIS A 200 -0.24 -12.89 29.77
C HIS A 200 -0.18 -14.42 29.80
N PHE A 201 1.01 -15.00 29.78
CA PHE A 201 1.21 -16.44 29.77
C PHE A 201 0.92 -17.12 31.10
N ASP A 202 1.19 -16.45 32.22
CA ASP A 202 0.75 -16.90 33.54
C ASP A 202 -0.79 -16.99 33.60
N ARG A 203 -1.48 -16.01 33.00
CA ARG A 203 -2.95 -15.97 32.99
C ARG A 203 -3.59 -17.04 32.08
N TRP A 204 -3.01 -17.27 30.91
CA TRP A 204 -3.60 -18.13 29.87
C TRP A 204 -2.90 -19.49 29.72
N SER A 205 -2.07 -19.87 30.69
CA SER A 205 -1.37 -21.16 30.74
C SER A 205 -0.52 -21.46 29.49
N GLN A 206 0.19 -20.46 29.00
CA GLN A 206 1.13 -20.57 27.87
C GLN A 206 2.56 -20.29 28.34
N ASN A 207 3.55 -20.22 27.44
CA ASN A 207 4.93 -19.93 27.84
C ASN A 207 5.72 -19.13 26.79
N MET A 208 6.80 -18.49 27.25
CA MET A 208 7.69 -17.67 26.41
C MET A 208 8.36 -18.44 25.27
N SER A 209 8.53 -19.77 25.37
CA SER A 209 9.10 -20.55 24.27
C SER A 209 8.15 -20.61 23.07
N VAL A 210 6.84 -20.68 23.30
CA VAL A 210 5.82 -20.65 22.24
C VAL A 210 5.83 -19.29 21.55
N TRP A 211 5.86 -18.19 22.32
CA TRP A 211 6.01 -16.83 21.78
C TRP A 211 7.23 -16.69 20.87
N ASN A 212 8.41 -17.06 21.39
CA ASN A 212 9.67 -16.93 20.65
C ASN A 212 9.63 -17.77 19.36
N SER A 213 9.00 -18.96 19.39
CA SER A 213 8.81 -19.78 18.21
C SER A 213 7.95 -19.08 17.15
N HIS A 214 6.81 -18.50 17.53
CA HIS A 214 5.95 -17.76 16.61
C HIS A 214 6.59 -16.49 16.06
N ILE A 215 7.32 -15.72 16.89
CA ILE A 215 8.09 -14.57 16.42
C ILE A 215 9.12 -15.00 15.35
N ASN A 216 9.82 -16.11 15.57
CA ASN A 216 10.77 -16.63 14.60
C ASN A 216 10.09 -17.08 13.30
N ILE A 217 8.89 -17.67 13.37
CA ILE A 217 8.09 -18.01 12.19
C ILE A 217 7.73 -16.75 11.41
N MET A 218 7.27 -15.69 12.07
CA MET A 218 6.91 -14.42 11.42
C MET A 218 8.13 -13.74 10.78
N LYS A 219 9.28 -13.69 11.46
CA LYS A 219 10.53 -13.16 10.91
C LYS A 219 11.00 -13.97 9.70
N ASN A 220 10.94 -15.30 9.80
CA ASN A 220 11.26 -16.18 8.67
C ASN A 220 10.30 -15.96 7.49
N PHE A 221 9.00 -15.74 7.76
CA PHE A 221 8.03 -15.40 6.73
C PHE A 221 8.41 -14.09 6.03
N GLY A 222 8.59 -13.00 6.78
CA GLY A 222 8.94 -11.68 6.24
C GLY A 222 10.23 -11.67 5.43
N ARG A 223 11.23 -12.46 5.86
CA ARG A 223 12.51 -12.58 5.16
C ARG A 223 12.40 -13.28 3.81
N ASN A 224 11.61 -14.35 3.72
CA ASN A 224 11.56 -15.19 2.53
C ASN A 224 10.43 -14.80 1.56
N ARG A 225 9.30 -14.28 2.07
CA ARG A 225 8.10 -14.00 1.28
C ARG A 225 8.34 -13.09 0.07
N PRO A 226 9.15 -12.01 0.13
CA PRO A 226 9.43 -11.15 -1.01
C PRO A 226 9.93 -11.90 -2.24
N HIS A 227 10.91 -12.79 -2.06
CA HIS A 227 11.47 -13.60 -3.14
C HIS A 227 10.41 -14.50 -3.78
N TYR A 228 9.60 -15.22 -2.99
CA TYR A 228 8.54 -16.08 -3.51
C TYR A 228 7.44 -15.31 -4.26
N ILE A 229 7.07 -14.13 -3.77
CA ILE A 229 6.09 -13.29 -4.48
C ILE A 229 6.65 -12.84 -5.83
N GLN A 230 7.91 -12.41 -5.88
CA GLN A 230 8.58 -12.03 -7.12
C GLN A 230 8.61 -13.18 -8.13
N THR A 231 9.01 -14.39 -7.72
CA THR A 231 9.01 -15.55 -8.61
C THR A 231 7.59 -15.94 -9.05
N GLN A 232 6.61 -15.91 -8.14
CA GLN A 232 5.21 -16.26 -8.46
C GLN A 232 4.56 -15.26 -9.43
N LEU A 233 4.89 -13.96 -9.32
CA LEU A 233 4.49 -12.96 -10.30
C LEU A 233 5.11 -13.24 -11.66
N MET A 234 6.40 -13.58 -11.69
CA MET A 234 7.09 -13.93 -12.94
C MET A 234 6.46 -15.14 -13.61
N ASP A 235 6.24 -16.23 -12.86
CA ASP A 235 5.62 -17.44 -13.37
C ASP A 235 4.20 -17.18 -13.89
N ARG A 236 3.38 -16.45 -13.12
CA ARG A 236 1.97 -16.20 -13.45
C ARG A 236 1.78 -15.39 -14.73
N PHE A 237 2.67 -14.44 -14.97
CA PHE A 237 2.58 -13.48 -16.06
C PHE A 237 3.63 -13.70 -17.15
N SER A 238 4.35 -14.82 -17.10
CA SER A 238 5.42 -15.16 -18.05
C SER A 238 6.49 -14.07 -18.19
N ILE A 239 6.88 -13.46 -17.07
CA ILE A 239 7.92 -12.42 -17.07
C ILE A 239 9.28 -13.10 -17.04
N GLU A 240 10.10 -12.83 -18.05
CA GLU A 240 11.35 -13.54 -18.28
C GLU A 240 12.46 -13.19 -17.28
N SER A 241 12.50 -11.93 -16.84
CA SER A 241 13.58 -11.44 -15.98
C SER A 241 13.17 -10.22 -15.15
N ILE A 242 14.05 -9.84 -14.23
CA ILE A 242 14.00 -8.58 -13.50
C ILE A 242 15.06 -7.65 -14.07
N LYS A 243 14.78 -6.35 -14.05
CA LYS A 243 15.67 -5.27 -14.45
C LYS A 243 15.94 -4.35 -13.26
N GLN A 244 17.17 -3.88 -13.18
CA GLN A 244 17.58 -2.92 -12.16
C GLN A 244 17.24 -1.50 -12.60
N VAL A 245 16.82 -0.67 -11.64
CA VAL A 245 16.56 0.76 -11.82
C VAL A 245 17.39 1.52 -10.80
N ASP A 246 18.44 2.19 -11.28
CA ASP A 246 19.30 3.07 -10.51
C ASP A 246 18.94 4.52 -10.78
N LEU A 247 18.60 5.23 -9.70
CA LEU A 247 18.15 6.62 -9.74
C LEU A 247 19.06 7.50 -8.90
N ASN A 248 19.42 8.66 -9.46
CA ASN A 248 20.15 9.70 -8.76
C ASN A 248 19.54 11.08 -9.05
N ILE A 249 19.96 12.08 -8.29
CA ILE A 249 19.61 13.49 -8.50
C ILE A 249 20.90 14.32 -8.61
N SER A 250 20.87 15.40 -9.39
CA SER A 250 22.05 16.24 -9.63
C SER A 250 22.63 16.86 -8.35
N GLU A 251 21.78 17.14 -7.37
CA GLU A 251 22.14 17.80 -6.12
C GLU A 251 21.22 17.32 -4.98
N THR A 252 21.81 16.92 -3.85
CA THR A 252 21.05 16.51 -2.66
C THR A 252 20.14 17.64 -2.19
N GLY A 253 18.84 17.37 -2.09
CA GLY A 253 17.84 18.35 -1.65
C GLY A 253 17.24 19.20 -2.77
N ALA A 254 17.69 19.07 -4.02
CA ALA A 254 17.13 19.81 -5.15
C ALA A 254 15.77 19.25 -5.63
N GLY A 255 15.49 17.99 -5.35
CA GLY A 255 14.29 17.33 -5.82
C GLY A 255 14.19 15.87 -5.39
N LYS A 256 13.13 15.22 -5.87
CA LYS A 256 12.85 13.80 -5.73
C LYS A 256 12.40 13.23 -7.07
N ILE A 257 12.49 11.92 -7.21
CA ILE A 257 11.96 11.14 -8.32
C ILE A 257 10.86 10.24 -7.75
N LYS A 258 9.62 10.41 -8.22
CA LYS A 258 8.54 9.46 -7.98
C LYS A 258 8.66 8.32 -8.98
N VAL A 259 8.64 7.08 -8.51
CA VAL A 259 8.62 5.87 -9.32
C VAL A 259 7.27 5.21 -9.12
N ASN A 260 6.43 5.17 -10.15
CA ASN A 260 5.06 4.66 -10.07
C ASN A 260 4.30 5.25 -8.86
N SER A 261 4.10 4.45 -7.81
CA SER A 261 3.41 4.83 -6.58
C SER A 261 4.31 5.19 -5.39
N ILE A 262 5.64 5.02 -5.51
CA ILE A 262 6.61 5.31 -4.44
C ILE A 262 7.45 6.55 -4.74
N THR A 263 8.10 7.08 -3.71
CA THR A 263 9.08 8.17 -3.85
C THR A 263 10.22 7.87 -2.89
N PRO A 264 11.37 7.38 -3.38
CA PRO A 264 12.56 7.18 -2.56
C PRO A 264 12.93 8.44 -1.78
N TRP A 265 13.39 8.25 -0.54
CA TRP A 265 13.75 9.35 0.37
C TRP A 265 15.24 9.72 0.29
N GLN A 266 16.05 8.86 -0.31
CA GLN A 266 17.50 9.03 -0.41
C GLN A 266 17.98 8.61 -1.80
N TYR A 267 19.04 9.27 -2.27
CA TYR A 267 19.72 9.00 -3.54
C TYR A 267 21.23 8.85 -3.30
N PRO A 268 21.94 7.98 -4.04
CA PRO A 268 21.42 7.10 -5.09
C PRO A 268 20.45 6.05 -4.54
N TRP A 269 19.48 5.65 -5.35
CA TRP A 269 18.48 4.64 -5.03
C TRP A 269 18.49 3.55 -6.10
N THR A 270 18.41 2.30 -5.66
CA THR A 270 18.31 1.14 -6.53
C THR A 270 17.04 0.36 -6.20
N GLY A 271 16.35 -0.08 -7.25
CA GLY A 271 15.19 -0.96 -7.14
C GLY A 271 15.10 -1.98 -8.29
N GLU A 272 14.30 -3.01 -8.07
CA GLU A 272 14.07 -4.09 -9.02
C GLU A 272 12.67 -4.00 -9.64
N TYR A 273 12.58 -4.05 -10.95
CA TYR A 273 11.31 -4.01 -11.70
C TYR A 273 11.23 -5.13 -12.74
N PHE A 274 10.02 -5.48 -13.13
CA PHE A 274 9.76 -6.64 -13.98
C PHE A 274 9.97 -6.33 -15.46
N TYR A 275 10.61 -7.25 -16.20
CA TYR A 275 10.84 -7.12 -17.63
C TYR A 275 9.51 -6.92 -18.40
N GLU A 276 9.53 -6.03 -19.39
CA GLU A 276 8.37 -5.65 -20.22
C GLU A 276 7.17 -5.03 -19.48
N ILE A 277 7.31 -4.74 -18.18
CA ILE A 277 6.33 -3.95 -17.42
C ILE A 277 6.82 -2.51 -17.35
N PRO A 278 6.24 -1.56 -18.11
CA PRO A 278 6.69 -0.19 -18.12
C PRO A 278 6.50 0.47 -16.76
N ILE A 279 7.44 1.34 -16.38
CA ILE A 279 7.36 2.16 -15.17
C ILE A 279 7.23 3.64 -15.52
N GLU A 280 6.53 4.40 -14.67
CA GLU A 280 6.47 5.85 -14.77
C GLU A 280 7.47 6.47 -13.79
N LEU A 281 8.30 7.38 -14.28
CA LEU A 281 9.22 8.19 -13.49
C LEU A 281 8.80 9.66 -13.59
N THR A 282 8.65 10.33 -12.45
CA THR A 282 8.32 11.75 -12.40
C THR A 282 9.29 12.51 -11.51
N ALA A 283 10.03 13.45 -12.09
CA ALA A 283 10.88 14.38 -11.34
C ALA A 283 10.01 15.43 -10.64
N LYS A 284 10.23 15.59 -9.33
CA LYS A 284 9.53 16.52 -8.44
C LYS A 284 10.56 17.46 -7.81
N PRO A 285 10.72 18.69 -8.33
CA PRO A 285 11.64 19.65 -7.73
C PRO A 285 11.18 20.04 -6.32
N GLU A 286 12.14 20.30 -5.43
CA GLU A 286 11.87 20.96 -4.15
C GLU A 286 11.70 22.48 -4.37
N PRO A 287 11.06 23.23 -3.44
CA PRO A 287 10.93 24.67 -3.56
C PRO A 287 12.26 25.38 -3.79
N GLY A 288 12.32 26.27 -4.79
CA GLY A 288 13.57 26.97 -5.18
C GLY A 288 14.37 26.25 -6.27
N TYR A 289 13.87 25.13 -6.78
CA TYR A 289 14.46 24.42 -7.91
C TYR A 289 13.43 24.19 -9.03
N ARG A 290 13.93 23.95 -10.23
CA ARG A 290 13.15 23.41 -11.36
C ARG A 290 13.84 22.19 -11.95
N PHE A 291 13.03 21.27 -12.47
CA PHE A 291 13.55 20.18 -13.28
C PHE A 291 14.00 20.68 -14.65
N VAL A 292 15.16 20.21 -15.11
CA VAL A 292 15.77 20.60 -16.39
C VAL A 292 15.64 19.46 -17.41
N ARG A 293 16.16 18.28 -17.07
CA ARG A 293 16.18 17.10 -17.94
C ARG A 293 16.57 15.84 -17.18
N TRP A 294 16.35 14.69 -17.82
CA TRP A 294 16.93 13.42 -17.44
C TRP A 294 18.32 13.25 -18.09
N GLU A 295 19.22 12.53 -17.43
CA GLU A 295 20.49 12.05 -17.97
C GLU A 295 20.65 10.55 -17.73
N GLY A 296 21.34 9.85 -18.64
CA GLY A 296 21.54 8.40 -18.60
C GLY A 296 20.68 7.67 -19.64
N SER A 297 19.87 6.71 -19.21
CA SER A 297 18.99 5.90 -20.07
C SER A 297 17.91 6.70 -20.82
N SER A 298 17.72 7.97 -20.49
CA SER A 298 16.84 8.92 -21.17
C SER A 298 17.45 10.32 -21.09
N THR A 299 17.23 11.11 -22.14
CA THR A 299 17.66 12.52 -22.24
C THR A 299 16.48 13.49 -22.32
N SER A 300 15.28 12.99 -21.98
CA SER A 300 14.03 13.76 -22.06
C SER A 300 14.05 15.00 -21.16
N THR A 301 13.43 16.08 -21.63
CA THR A 301 13.15 17.28 -20.83
C THR A 301 11.76 17.26 -20.19
N SER A 302 10.94 16.24 -20.47
CA SER A 302 9.67 16.04 -19.79
C SER A 302 9.90 15.57 -18.36
N ALA A 303 9.28 16.23 -17.38
CA ALA A 303 9.38 15.85 -15.97
C ALA A 303 8.83 14.44 -15.71
N THR A 304 7.84 14.00 -16.49
CA THR A 304 7.30 12.63 -16.44
C THR A 304 7.69 11.87 -17.69
N ILE A 305 8.27 10.68 -17.49
CA ILE A 305 8.66 9.75 -18.56
C ILE A 305 8.17 8.34 -18.24
N SER A 306 7.91 7.57 -19.29
CA SER A 306 7.67 6.13 -19.20
C SER A 306 8.92 5.40 -19.66
N MET A 307 9.36 4.40 -18.90
CA MET A 307 10.50 3.55 -19.23
C MET A 307 10.00 2.13 -19.46
N ASP A 308 10.22 1.61 -20.67
CA ASP A 308 9.99 0.19 -20.97
C ASP A 308 11.14 -0.63 -20.36
N MET A 309 10.81 -1.55 -19.45
CA MET A 309 11.79 -2.32 -18.70
C MET A 309 12.39 -3.47 -19.53
N THR A 310 13.09 -3.14 -20.62
CA THR A 310 13.77 -4.12 -21.49
C THR A 310 15.25 -4.31 -21.15
N SER A 311 15.85 -3.35 -20.45
CA SER A 311 17.22 -3.36 -19.95
C SER A 311 17.28 -2.64 -18.60
N ASP A 312 18.43 -2.71 -17.93
CA ASP A 312 18.65 -1.95 -16.70
C ASP A 312 18.61 -0.45 -17.01
N VAL A 313 18.01 0.31 -16.10
CA VAL A 313 17.80 1.76 -16.23
C VAL A 313 18.73 2.47 -15.25
N GLN A 314 19.52 3.42 -15.75
CA GLN A 314 20.30 4.33 -14.93
C GLN A 314 19.92 5.76 -15.29
N LEU A 315 19.36 6.49 -14.34
CA LEU A 315 18.88 7.85 -14.58
C LEU A 315 19.31 8.81 -13.48
N THR A 316 19.72 10.00 -13.91
CA THR A 316 19.89 11.15 -13.02
C THR A 316 18.87 12.23 -13.39
N ALA A 317 18.05 12.67 -12.44
CA ALA A 317 17.21 13.85 -12.63
C ALA A 317 18.05 15.11 -12.38
N ILE A 318 18.13 15.98 -13.39
CA ILE A 318 18.86 17.24 -13.32
C ILE A 318 17.92 18.35 -12.88
N PHE A 319 18.25 18.96 -11.76
CA PHE A 319 17.60 20.13 -11.20
C PHE A 319 18.57 21.31 -11.20
N GLU A 320 18.02 22.52 -11.30
CA GLU A 320 18.78 23.76 -11.11
C GLU A 320 17.97 24.74 -10.25
N VAL A 321 18.68 25.68 -9.63
CA VAL A 321 18.06 26.75 -8.85
C VAL A 321 17.14 27.56 -9.75
N SER A 322 15.92 27.80 -9.30
CA SER A 322 14.96 28.69 -9.95
C SER A 322 14.24 29.54 -8.92
N GLU A 323 13.70 30.68 -9.34
CA GLU A 323 12.84 31.45 -8.44
C GLU A 323 11.71 30.56 -7.90
N PRO A 324 11.40 30.61 -6.59
CA PRO A 324 10.35 29.78 -6.02
C PRO A 324 9.03 30.10 -6.73
N ASP A 325 8.35 29.08 -7.26
CA ASP A 325 6.96 29.25 -7.68
C ASP A 325 6.08 29.34 -6.43
N TYR A 326 5.93 30.57 -5.92
CA TYR A 326 5.13 30.89 -4.74
C TYR A 326 3.64 30.53 -4.90
N ARG A 327 3.19 30.05 -6.06
CA ARG A 327 1.81 29.58 -6.27
C ARG A 327 1.49 28.27 -5.54
N SER A 328 2.50 27.56 -5.04
CA SER A 328 2.33 26.29 -4.33
C SER A 328 2.41 26.40 -2.79
N VAL A 329 2.68 27.58 -2.25
CA VAL A 329 2.67 27.80 -0.80
C VAL A 329 1.23 28.06 -0.35
N ILE A 330 0.54 27.02 0.11
CA ILE A 330 -0.64 27.20 0.97
C ILE A 330 -0.12 27.81 2.27
N ILE A 331 -0.17 29.14 2.37
CA ILE A 331 -0.08 29.80 3.67
C ILE A 331 -1.31 29.35 4.44
N MET A 332 -1.15 28.39 5.36
CA MET A 332 -2.13 28.17 6.41
C MET A 332 -2.20 29.47 7.21
N ARG A 333 -3.14 30.34 6.85
CA ARG A 333 -3.47 31.52 7.66
C ARG A 333 -3.90 30.98 9.01
N SER A 334 -3.03 31.11 10.01
CA SER A 334 -3.39 30.94 11.41
C SER A 334 -4.61 31.82 11.68
N VAL A 335 -5.70 31.20 12.12
CA VAL A 335 -6.91 31.90 12.54
C VAL A 335 -6.51 32.90 13.63
N THR A 336 -6.66 34.19 13.34
CA THR A 336 -6.42 35.27 14.31
C THR A 336 -7.47 35.16 15.42
N PRO A 337 -7.10 35.15 16.71
CA PRO A 337 -8.05 35.37 17.79
C PRO A 337 -8.59 36.82 17.74
N PRO A 338 -9.78 37.11 18.29
CA PRO A 338 -10.33 38.46 18.29
C PRO A 338 -9.39 39.41 19.04
N ALA A 339 -9.23 40.60 18.47
CA ALA A 339 -8.33 41.64 18.95
C ALA A 339 -8.63 42.07 20.40
N GLN A 340 -7.58 42.21 21.20
CA GLN A 340 -7.42 43.34 22.13
C GLN A 340 -5.98 43.45 22.64
N THR A 341 -5.37 44.61 22.34
CA THR A 341 -4.14 45.27 22.84
C THR A 341 -2.96 45.40 21.86
N PRO A 342 -2.40 46.61 21.67
CA PRO A 342 -1.30 46.85 20.75
C PRO A 342 0.04 46.48 21.40
N VAL A 343 0.71 45.45 20.87
CA VAL A 343 2.11 45.15 21.23
C VAL A 343 3.02 45.60 20.10
N ARG A 344 4.00 46.44 20.44
CA ARG A 344 5.07 46.91 19.56
C ARG A 344 5.79 45.72 18.92
N VAL A 345 5.89 45.72 17.59
CA VAL A 345 6.73 44.76 16.85
C VAL A 345 8.18 45.22 16.93
N THR A 346 8.99 44.50 17.71
CA THR A 346 10.46 44.52 17.61
C THR A 346 10.94 43.11 17.34
N GLY A 347 11.51 42.90 16.14
CA GLY A 347 12.29 41.71 15.78
C GLY A 347 11.55 40.65 14.97
N LEU A 348 11.78 40.62 13.66
CA LEU A 348 11.56 39.41 12.86
C LEU A 348 12.60 38.36 13.27
N ARG A 349 12.16 37.23 13.83
CA ARG A 349 12.94 35.99 13.87
C ARG A 349 12.33 35.01 12.88
N PHE A 350 13.13 34.61 11.89
CA PHE A 350 12.83 33.43 11.07
C PHE A 350 13.01 32.20 11.96
N ILE A 351 11.94 31.42 12.16
CA ILE A 351 12.02 30.09 12.77
C ILE A 351 12.04 29.09 11.61
N THR A 352 13.23 28.64 11.24
CA THR A 352 13.38 27.41 10.46
C THR A 352 13.03 26.25 11.38
N LYS A 353 11.96 25.52 11.05
CA LYS A 353 11.61 24.28 11.75
C LYS A 353 12.49 23.18 11.17
N GLU A 354 13.71 23.06 11.67
CA GLU A 354 14.52 21.85 11.50
C GLU A 354 13.76 20.69 12.14
N ILE A 355 13.29 19.76 11.30
CA ILE A 355 12.87 18.44 11.77
C ILE A 355 14.16 17.63 11.87
N LEU A 356 14.83 17.72 13.03
CA LEU A 356 15.86 16.76 13.40
C LEU A 356 15.19 15.44 13.81
N PRO A 357 15.73 14.28 13.38
CA PRO A 357 15.19 12.98 13.76
C PRO A 357 15.40 12.73 15.25
N LYS A 358 14.35 12.25 15.94
CA LYS A 358 14.41 11.85 17.35
C LYS A 358 15.47 10.75 17.54
N THR A 359 16.61 11.13 18.07
CA THR A 359 17.53 10.24 18.77
C THR A 359 16.93 9.96 20.14
N PHE A 360 16.66 8.69 20.45
CA PHE A 360 16.34 8.26 21.81
C PHE A 360 17.62 8.34 22.65
N LEU A 361 17.63 9.21 23.67
CA LEU A 361 18.61 9.19 24.73
C LEU A 361 18.06 8.37 25.90
N ILE A 362 18.90 7.45 26.36
CA ILE A 362 18.78 6.62 27.56
C ILE A 362 19.29 7.45 28.75
N GLY A 363 18.64 7.31 29.92
CA GLY A 363 19.10 7.78 31.24
C GLY A 363 17.93 8.26 32.09
N GLU A 364 17.69 7.83 33.32
CA GLU A 364 18.34 6.88 34.25
C GLU A 364 17.26 6.06 34.95
#